data_AF-A0A955HKD8-F1
#
_entry.id   AF-A0A955HKD8-F1
#
_cell.length_a   1.000
_cell.length_b   1.000
_cell.length_c   1.000
_cell.angle_alpha   90.00
_cell.angle_beta   90.00
_cell.angle_gamma   90.00
#
_symmetry.space_group_name_H-M   'P 1'
#
loop_
_entity.id
_entity.type
_entity.pdbx_description
1 polymer ?
#
loop_
_entity_poly.entity_id
_entity_poly.type
_entity_poly.pdbx_seq_one_letter_code
_entity_poly.pdbx_strand_id
1 'polypeptide(L)'
;MPEIYIPKKLLPFHTKKKRFKIAIGGRGSGKSMTIADLCLLAAQTQGIKTACFREYQNSIDDSVLALLTEEVRRLGLQGFDCQNTKIMLNGEDAFKFRGLARNPEGVKSMHGFKRFWVEEAQTMSFNSIKALTPTLRESDSEIWMSANPLSSADPFSQR
;
A
#
# COMPACT_ATOMS: atom_id res chain seq x y z
N MET A 1 3.93 -20.96 -8.99
CA MET A 1 3.78 -19.56 -8.52
C MET A 1 4.32 -18.67 -9.62
N PRO A 2 3.72 -17.50 -9.89
CA PRO A 2 4.23 -16.60 -10.92
C PRO A 2 5.61 -16.08 -10.55
N GLU A 3 6.46 -15.89 -11.56
CA GLU A 3 7.72 -15.19 -11.37
C GLU A 3 7.45 -13.69 -11.23
N ILE A 4 7.97 -13.10 -10.15
CA ILE A 4 7.96 -11.64 -9.95
C ILE A 4 9.38 -11.10 -10.06
N TYR A 5 9.51 -9.97 -10.75
CA TYR A 5 10.77 -9.25 -10.82
C TYR A 5 10.83 -8.18 -9.74
N ILE A 6 11.76 -8.32 -8.80
CA ILE A 6 12.00 -7.35 -7.74
C ILE A 6 13.33 -6.64 -8.03
N PRO A 7 13.34 -5.32 -8.29
CA PRO A 7 14.58 -4.57 -8.36
C PRO A 7 15.42 -4.76 -7.09
N LYS A 8 16.73 -4.97 -7.22
CA LYS A 8 17.63 -5.27 -6.08
C LYS A 8 17.48 -4.27 -4.92
N LYS A 9 17.24 -2.99 -5.21
CA LYS A 9 17.02 -1.93 -4.21
C LYS A 9 15.73 -2.09 -3.39
N LEU A 10 14.73 -2.80 -3.94
CA LEU A 10 13.44 -3.05 -3.30
C LEU A 10 13.35 -4.44 -2.64
N LEU A 11 14.35 -5.31 -2.83
CA LEU A 11 14.41 -6.62 -2.17
C LEU A 11 14.23 -6.59 -0.63
N PRO A 12 14.68 -5.54 0.10
CA PRO A 12 14.39 -5.43 1.54
C PRO A 12 12.89 -5.40 1.89
N PHE A 13 12.00 -5.01 0.98
CA PHE A 13 10.56 -5.07 1.21
C PHE A 13 10.07 -6.50 1.46
N HIS A 14 10.64 -7.46 0.74
CA HIS A 14 10.32 -8.88 0.89
C HIS A 14 11.11 -9.54 2.04
N THR A 15 12.40 -9.21 2.19
CA THR A 15 13.34 -10.00 3.01
C THR A 15 13.56 -9.50 4.43
N LYS A 16 13.21 -8.25 4.74
CA LYS A 16 13.41 -7.66 6.08
C LYS A 16 12.07 -7.41 6.74
N LYS A 17 11.92 -7.78 8.02
CA LYS A 17 10.77 -7.39 8.84
C LYS A 17 11.07 -6.04 9.49
N LYS A 18 10.29 -5.02 9.16
CA LYS A 18 10.43 -3.65 9.71
C LYS A 18 9.06 -2.99 9.75
N ARG A 19 8.79 -2.30 10.86
CA ARG A 19 7.53 -1.56 11.06
C ARG A 19 7.25 -0.57 9.93
N PHE A 20 8.28 0.15 9.48
CA PHE A 20 8.20 1.06 8.34
C PHE A 20 9.12 0.59 7.23
N LYS A 21 8.61 0.60 6.00
CA LYS A 21 9.39 0.34 4.78
C LYS A 21 9.05 1.41 3.76
N ILE A 22 10.05 2.19 3.37
CA ILE A 22 9.85 3.35 2.52
C ILE A 22 10.69 3.18 1.26
N ALA A 23 10.03 3.24 0.10
CA ALA A 23 10.65 3.23 -1.21
C ALA A 23 10.63 4.65 -1.76
N ILE A 24 11.80 5.29 -1.86
CA ILE A 24 11.97 6.63 -2.42
C ILE A 24 12.73 6.53 -3.74
N GLY A 25 12.22 7.16 -4.79
CA GLY A 25 12.91 7.19 -6.09
C GLY A 25 12.13 7.96 -7.15
N GLY A 26 12.72 8.17 -8.33
CA GLY A 26 12.06 8.90 -9.43
C GLY A 26 10.91 8.14 -10.10
N ARG A 27 10.35 8.77 -11.14
CA ARG A 27 9.32 8.15 -12.00
C ARG A 27 9.87 6.90 -12.71
N GLY A 28 9.01 5.92 -12.96
CA GLY A 28 9.38 4.70 -13.69
C GLY A 28 10.30 3.73 -12.92
N SER A 29 10.59 3.98 -11.64
CA SER A 29 11.56 3.17 -10.88
C SER A 29 11.00 1.84 -10.33
N GLY A 30 9.83 1.40 -10.80
CA GLY A 30 9.22 0.11 -10.44
C GLY A 30 8.62 -0.02 -9.03
N LYS A 31 8.64 1.05 -8.21
CA LYS A 31 8.22 0.99 -6.78
C LYS A 31 6.81 0.45 -6.58
N SER A 32 5.83 1.08 -7.24
CA SER A 32 4.41 0.76 -7.06
C SER A 32 4.09 -0.65 -7.55
N MET A 33 4.61 -1.06 -8.71
CA MET A 33 4.47 -2.43 -9.25
C MET A 33 5.07 -3.46 -8.29
N THR A 34 6.31 -3.26 -7.83
CA THR A 34 6.93 -4.19 -6.88
C THR A 34 6.16 -4.28 -5.56
N ILE A 35 5.65 -3.17 -5.03
CA ILE A 35 4.84 -3.18 -3.81
C ILE A 35 3.51 -3.90 -4.05
N ALA A 36 2.84 -3.66 -5.18
CA ALA A 36 1.60 -4.32 -5.57
C ALA A 36 1.79 -5.84 -5.64
N ASP A 37 2.79 -6.32 -6.39
CA ASP A 37 3.13 -7.74 -6.51
C ASP A 37 3.35 -8.40 -5.15
N LEU A 38 4.17 -7.77 -4.30
CA LEU A 38 4.46 -8.30 -2.97
C LEU A 38 3.22 -8.33 -2.07
N CYS A 39 2.32 -7.36 -2.20
CA CYS A 39 1.07 -7.37 -1.46
C CYS A 39 0.11 -8.45 -1.96
N LEU A 40 -0.02 -8.61 -3.27
CA LEU A 40 -0.87 -9.64 -3.88
C LEU A 40 -0.40 -11.05 -3.51
N LEU A 41 0.90 -11.32 -3.63
CA LEU A 41 1.48 -12.59 -3.21
C LEU A 41 1.30 -12.84 -1.72
N ALA A 42 1.45 -11.81 -0.87
CA ALA A 42 1.23 -11.95 0.57
C ALA A 42 -0.24 -12.22 0.91
N ALA A 43 -1.18 -11.60 0.19
CA ALA A 43 -2.60 -11.92 0.32
C ALA A 43 -2.86 -13.39 -0.04
N GLN A 44 -2.34 -13.85 -1.19
CA GLN A 44 -2.59 -15.22 -1.67
C GLN A 44 -1.89 -16.32 -0.86
N THR A 45 -0.68 -16.07 -0.36
CA THR A 45 0.13 -17.09 0.33
C THR A 45 0.00 -17.04 1.85
N GLN A 46 -0.35 -15.90 2.43
CA GLN A 46 -0.35 -15.67 3.89
C GLN A 46 -1.68 -15.10 4.41
N GLY A 47 -2.65 -14.80 3.54
CA GLY A 47 -3.91 -14.17 3.95
C GLY A 47 -3.75 -12.73 4.45
N ILE A 48 -2.64 -12.05 4.12
CA ILE A 48 -2.39 -10.68 4.58
C ILE A 48 -3.37 -9.70 3.93
N LYS A 49 -4.17 -9.04 4.76
CA LYS A 49 -5.08 -7.95 4.35
C LYS A 49 -4.32 -6.63 4.32
N THR A 50 -4.45 -5.88 3.22
CA THR A 50 -3.76 -4.62 2.97
C THR A 50 -4.75 -3.46 2.82
N ALA A 51 -4.56 -2.38 3.58
CA ALA A 51 -5.26 -1.13 3.32
C ALA A 51 -4.36 -0.16 2.56
N CYS A 52 -4.85 0.33 1.43
CA CYS A 52 -4.16 1.23 0.52
C CYS A 52 -4.66 2.66 0.70
N PHE A 53 -3.72 3.60 0.80
CA PHE A 53 -4.00 4.99 1.09
C PHE A 53 -3.27 5.93 0.13
N ARG A 54 -3.87 7.11 -0.07
CA ARG A 54 -3.25 8.31 -0.65
C ARG A 54 -3.75 9.52 0.13
N GLU A 55 -2.99 10.61 0.19
CA GLU A 55 -3.47 11.83 0.85
C GLU A 55 -4.72 12.35 0.14
N TYR A 56 -4.56 12.68 -1.14
CA TYR A 56 -5.63 13.16 -2.00
C TYR A 56 -6.08 12.03 -2.92
N GLN A 57 -7.33 11.61 -2.76
CA GLN A 57 -8.01 10.62 -3.59
C GLN A 57 -9.41 11.14 -3.85
N ASN A 58 -9.65 11.70 -5.04
CA ASN A 58 -10.94 12.33 -5.37
C ASN A 58 -11.98 11.30 -5.78
N SER A 59 -11.56 10.25 -6.50
CA SER A 59 -12.35 9.06 -6.80
C SER A 59 -11.56 7.79 -6.48
N ILE A 60 -12.20 6.62 -6.58
CA ILE A 60 -11.49 5.34 -6.45
C ILE A 60 -10.49 5.12 -7.60
N ASP A 61 -10.72 5.75 -8.76
CA ASP A 61 -9.84 5.65 -9.92
C ASP A 61 -8.45 6.26 -9.65
N ASP A 62 -8.38 7.22 -8.71
CA ASP A 62 -7.12 7.81 -8.26
C ASP A 62 -6.31 6.87 -7.33
N SER A 63 -6.88 5.72 -6.94
CA SER A 63 -6.23 4.76 -6.04
C SER A 63 -5.34 3.76 -6.80
N VAL A 64 -4.63 2.91 -6.04
CA VAL A 64 -3.83 1.81 -6.61
C VAL A 64 -4.67 0.59 -7.04
N LEU A 65 -6.01 0.69 -7.06
CA LEU A 65 -6.91 -0.38 -7.48
C LEU A 65 -6.67 -0.82 -8.93
N ALA A 66 -6.55 0.15 -9.86
CA ALA A 66 -6.30 -0.15 -11.26
C ALA A 66 -4.97 -0.90 -11.44
N LEU A 67 -3.91 -0.44 -10.75
CA LEU A 67 -2.60 -1.10 -10.72
C LEU A 67 -2.72 -2.53 -10.19
N LEU A 68 -3.33 -2.73 -9.01
CA LEU A 68 -3.49 -4.08 -8.45
C LEU A 68 -4.30 -5.01 -9.36
N THR A 69 -5.32 -4.49 -10.03
CA THR A 69 -6.15 -5.26 -10.98
C THR A 69 -5.33 -5.69 -12.20
N GLU A 70 -4.48 -4.81 -12.72
CA GLU A 70 -3.55 -5.13 -13.79
C GLU A 70 -2.53 -6.18 -13.35
N GLU A 71 -1.94 -6.04 -12.17
CA GLU A 71 -0.95 -6.97 -11.65
C GLU A 71 -1.55 -8.36 -11.33
N VAL A 72 -2.80 -8.43 -10.85
CA VAL A 72 -3.53 -9.71 -10.72
C VAL A 72 -3.60 -10.42 -12.07
N ARG A 73 -3.96 -9.71 -13.15
CA ARG A 73 -4.01 -10.27 -14.50
C ARG A 73 -2.61 -10.68 -14.97
N ARG A 74 -1.62 -9.77 -14.85
CA ARG A 74 -0.24 -9.98 -15.33
C ARG A 74 0.41 -11.20 -14.69
N LEU A 75 0.17 -11.40 -13.38
CA LEU A 75 0.69 -12.52 -12.62
C LEU A 75 -0.17 -13.80 -12.73
N GLY A 76 -1.32 -13.74 -13.41
CA GLY A 76 -2.24 -14.88 -13.55
C GLY A 76 -2.79 -15.39 -12.21
N LEU A 77 -2.91 -14.51 -11.20
CA LEU A 77 -3.38 -14.89 -9.88
C LEU A 77 -4.86 -15.27 -9.93
N GLN A 78 -5.23 -16.32 -9.20
CA GLN A 78 -6.56 -16.88 -9.18
C GLN A 78 -7.27 -16.55 -7.87
N GLY A 79 -8.60 -16.52 -7.89
CA GLY A 79 -9.44 -16.29 -6.71
C GLY A 79 -9.59 -14.81 -6.31
N PHE A 80 -8.90 -13.90 -6.99
CA PHE A 80 -9.08 -12.47 -6.80
C PHE A 80 -10.32 -11.97 -7.54
N ASP A 81 -11.21 -11.28 -6.81
CA ASP A 81 -12.34 -10.54 -7.34
C ASP A 81 -12.07 -9.04 -7.18
N CYS A 82 -11.75 -8.36 -8.29
CA CYS A 82 -11.43 -6.95 -8.33
C CYS A 82 -12.70 -6.13 -8.57
N GLN A 83 -13.24 -5.55 -7.50
CA GLN A 83 -14.47 -4.78 -7.53
C GLN A 83 -14.16 -3.27 -7.60
N ASN A 84 -15.20 -2.48 -7.88
CA ASN A 84 -15.10 -1.02 -8.02
C ASN A 84 -14.56 -0.30 -6.78
N THR A 85 -14.53 -0.90 -5.59
CA THR A 85 -14.10 -0.22 -4.35
C THR A 85 -13.22 -1.06 -3.43
N LYS A 86 -12.96 -2.32 -3.78
CA LYS A 86 -12.20 -3.28 -2.97
C LYS A 86 -11.71 -4.44 -3.84
N ILE A 87 -10.74 -5.20 -3.34
CA ILE A 87 -10.36 -6.48 -3.93
C ILE A 87 -10.60 -7.57 -2.89
N MET A 88 -11.28 -8.63 -3.29
CA MET A 88 -11.48 -9.83 -2.46
C MET A 88 -10.60 -10.97 -2.95
N LEU A 89 -10.25 -11.88 -2.05
CA LEU A 89 -9.62 -13.15 -2.35
C LEU A 89 -10.51 -14.27 -1.78
N ASN A 90 -11.01 -15.16 -2.63
CA ASN A 90 -11.85 -16.30 -2.24
C ASN A 90 -13.06 -15.91 -1.36
N GLY A 91 -13.68 -14.76 -1.65
CA GLY A 91 -14.86 -14.25 -0.92
C GLY A 91 -14.54 -13.41 0.32
N GLU A 92 -13.27 -13.25 0.70
CA GLU A 92 -12.86 -12.39 1.81
C GLU A 92 -12.20 -11.09 1.35
N ASP A 93 -12.38 -10.00 2.09
CA ASP A 93 -11.69 -8.73 1.83
C ASP A 93 -10.16 -8.92 1.91
N ALA A 94 -9.45 -8.65 0.81
CA ALA A 94 -7.98 -8.67 0.74
C ALA A 94 -7.39 -7.25 0.68
N PHE A 95 -8.04 -6.34 -0.05
CA PHE A 95 -7.62 -4.95 -0.19
C PHE A 95 -8.77 -3.96 0.02
N LYS A 96 -8.50 -2.87 0.74
CA LYS A 96 -9.39 -1.69 0.85
C LYS A 96 -8.65 -0.42 0.48
N PHE A 97 -9.37 0.57 -0.04
CA PHE A 97 -8.80 1.83 -0.53
C PHE A 97 -9.45 3.03 0.17
N ARG A 98 -8.65 3.98 0.64
CA ARG A 98 -9.14 5.19 1.31
C ARG A 98 -8.23 6.40 1.05
N GLY A 99 -8.85 7.55 0.74
CA GLY A 99 -8.18 8.85 0.79
C GLY A 99 -8.10 9.39 2.22
N LEU A 100 -6.97 10.01 2.59
CA LEU A 100 -6.75 10.52 3.94
C LEU A 100 -7.29 11.94 4.15
N ALA A 101 -7.09 12.85 3.19
CA ALA A 101 -7.34 14.28 3.36
C ALA A 101 -8.78 14.64 3.77
N ARG A 102 -9.78 13.92 3.25
CA ARG A 102 -11.20 14.21 3.53
C ARG A 102 -11.65 13.69 4.89
N ASN A 103 -11.06 12.61 5.39
CA ASN A 103 -11.45 12.02 6.67
C ASN A 103 -10.28 11.26 7.33
N PRO A 104 -9.27 11.98 7.86
CA PRO A 104 -8.14 11.35 8.53
C PRO A 104 -8.56 10.55 9.77
N GLU A 105 -9.61 11.01 10.46
CA GLU A 105 -10.19 10.35 11.63
C GLU A 105 -10.79 8.98 11.29
N GLY A 106 -11.33 8.81 10.07
CA GLY A 106 -11.87 7.55 9.58
C GLY A 106 -10.84 6.42 9.52
N VAL A 107 -9.54 6.73 9.46
CA VAL A 107 -8.50 5.71 9.58
C VAL A 107 -8.45 5.11 10.99
N LYS A 108 -8.77 5.85 12.05
CA LYS A 108 -8.64 5.39 13.45
C LYS A 108 -9.54 4.20 13.79
N SER A 109 -10.60 3.97 13.03
CA SER A 109 -11.52 2.83 13.23
C SER A 109 -11.12 1.57 12.45
N MET A 110 -10.09 1.65 11.60
CA MET A 110 -9.65 0.50 10.80
C MET A 110 -8.93 -0.54 11.66
N HIS A 111 -9.30 -1.81 11.48
CA HIS A 111 -8.76 -2.96 12.19
C HIS A 111 -8.72 -4.18 11.26
N GLY A 112 -8.02 -5.26 11.66
CA GLY A 112 -7.95 -6.50 10.87
C GLY A 112 -7.01 -6.44 9.66
N PHE A 113 -6.14 -5.44 9.59
CA PHE A 113 -5.10 -5.31 8.56
C PHE A 113 -3.73 -5.64 9.15
N LYS A 114 -2.91 -6.38 8.40
CA LYS A 114 -1.48 -6.57 8.72
C LYS A 114 -0.59 -5.60 7.94
N ARG A 115 -1.12 -4.91 6.92
CA ARG A 115 -0.35 -3.97 6.12
C ARG A 115 -1.15 -2.71 5.79
N PHE A 116 -0.51 -1.57 5.98
CA PHE A 116 -0.92 -0.31 5.37
C PHE A 116 0.07 0.03 4.25
N TRP A 117 -0.43 0.37 3.07
CA TRP A 117 0.38 0.90 1.98
C TRP A 117 -0.08 2.31 1.66
N VAL A 118 0.82 3.28 1.79
CA VAL A 118 0.59 4.65 1.33
C VAL A 118 1.32 4.90 0.02
N GLU A 119 0.57 5.20 -1.03
CA GLU A 119 1.10 5.65 -2.31
C GLU A 119 1.22 7.17 -2.34
N GLU A 120 2.24 7.67 -3.03
CA GLU A 120 2.61 9.08 -3.07
C GLU A 120 2.72 9.72 -1.69
N ALA A 121 3.39 9.01 -0.78
CA ALA A 121 3.49 9.38 0.63
C ALA A 121 4.13 10.75 0.87
N GLN A 122 4.91 11.27 -0.08
CA GLN A 122 5.45 12.64 -0.04
C GLN A 122 4.38 13.74 0.04
N THR A 123 3.13 13.41 -0.31
CA THR A 123 2.00 14.35 -0.28
C THR A 123 1.24 14.36 1.05
N MET A 124 1.57 13.45 1.97
CA MET A 124 0.84 13.31 3.23
C MET A 124 0.96 14.55 4.12
N SER A 125 -0.18 14.96 4.70
CA SER A 125 -0.17 15.97 5.75
C SER A 125 0.31 15.38 7.08
N PHE A 126 0.82 16.25 7.97
CA PHE A 126 1.19 15.86 9.33
C PHE A 126 0.03 15.19 10.09
N ASN A 127 -1.19 15.71 9.91
CA ASN A 127 -2.39 15.17 10.56
C ASN A 127 -2.69 13.75 10.09
N SER A 128 -2.60 13.48 8.78
CA SER A 128 -2.76 12.15 8.21
C SER A 128 -1.73 11.15 8.73
N ILE A 129 -0.44 11.54 8.80
CA ILE A 129 0.62 10.65 9.34
C ILE A 129 0.36 10.35 10.82
N LYS A 130 -0.02 11.37 11.61
CA LYS A 130 -0.31 11.25 13.04
C LYS A 130 -1.54 10.36 13.30
N ALA A 131 -2.54 10.40 12.43
CA ALA A 131 -3.72 9.53 12.53
C ALA A 131 -3.43 8.10 12.09
N LEU A 132 -2.71 7.90 10.98
CA LEU A 132 -2.52 6.60 10.35
C LEU A 132 -1.55 5.68 11.10
N THR A 133 -0.43 6.23 11.56
CA THR A 133 0.66 5.45 12.16
C THR A 133 0.25 4.61 13.38
N PRO A 134 -0.48 5.17 14.38
CA PRO A 134 -0.89 4.42 15.57
C PRO A 134 -2.12 3.53 15.37
N THR A 135 -2.82 3.63 14.24
CA THR A 135 -4.01 2.82 13.95
C THR A 135 -3.65 1.36 13.70
N LEU A 136 -2.56 1.09 12.99
CA LEU A 136 -2.19 -0.27 12.63
C LEU A 136 -1.54 -1.00 13.83
N ARG A 137 -2.35 -1.61 14.70
CA ARG A 137 -1.88 -2.14 16.00
C ARG A 137 -1.49 -3.61 16.00
N GLU A 138 -1.82 -4.33 14.94
CA GLU A 138 -1.62 -5.76 14.83
C GLU A 138 -0.15 -6.17 15.03
N SER A 139 0.09 -7.31 15.68
CA SER A 139 1.45 -7.85 15.81
C SER A 139 2.08 -8.08 14.42
N ASP A 140 3.37 -7.80 14.30
CA ASP A 140 4.14 -7.90 13.04
C ASP A 140 3.58 -7.10 11.86
N SER A 141 2.70 -6.12 12.12
CA SER A 141 2.13 -5.31 11.05
C SER A 141 3.09 -4.23 10.54
N GLU A 142 3.02 -3.96 9.24
CA GLU A 142 3.97 -3.10 8.54
C GLU A 142 3.27 -1.95 7.81
N ILE A 143 3.88 -0.78 7.83
CA ILE A 143 3.48 0.40 7.07
C ILE A 143 4.48 0.58 5.93
N TRP A 144 4.00 0.45 4.71
CA TRP A 144 4.76 0.55 3.49
C TRP A 144 4.44 1.88 2.81
N MET A 145 5.45 2.60 2.35
CA MET A 145 5.30 3.89 1.71
C MET A 145 6.08 3.90 0.40
N SER A 146 5.44 4.35 -0.67
CA SER A 146 6.11 4.70 -1.92
C SER A 146 6.07 6.21 -2.09
N ALA A 147 7.23 6.80 -2.43
CA ALA A 147 7.35 8.23 -2.59
C ALA A 147 8.30 8.62 -3.73
N ASN A 148 8.02 9.78 -4.31
CA ASN A 148 8.97 10.50 -5.14
C ASN A 148 9.59 11.64 -4.33
N PRO A 149 10.91 11.93 -4.48
CA PRO A 149 11.52 13.07 -3.82
C PRO A 149 10.78 14.38 -4.15
N LEU A 150 10.46 15.17 -3.13
CA LEU A 150 10.04 16.57 -3.25
C LEU A 150 11.09 17.46 -2.55
N SER A 151 10.65 18.50 -1.84
CA SER A 151 11.54 19.39 -1.07
C SER A 151 12.00 18.70 0.20
N SER A 152 13.27 18.83 0.58
CA SER A 152 13.76 18.32 1.88
C SER A 152 13.03 18.93 3.09
N ALA A 153 12.29 20.02 2.91
CA ALA A 153 11.47 20.65 3.94
C ALA A 153 10.03 20.10 4.04
N ASP A 154 9.62 19.16 3.19
CA ASP A 154 8.25 18.61 3.23
C ASP A 154 8.02 17.69 4.47
N PRO A 155 6.78 17.52 4.95
CA PRO A 155 6.49 16.74 6.17
C PRO A 155 6.90 15.27 6.12
N PHE A 156 6.93 14.66 4.93
CA PHE A 156 7.37 13.28 4.73
C PHE A 156 8.89 13.18 4.84
N SER A 157 9.63 14.18 4.35
CA SER A 157 11.08 14.27 4.40
C SER A 157 11.64 14.63 5.80
N GLN A 158 10.82 15.18 6.70
CA GLN A 158 11.23 15.63 8.05
C GLN A 158 11.11 14.57 9.18
N ARG A 159 10.66 13.35 8.89
CA ARG A 159 10.49 12.27 9.89
C ARG A 159 11.30 11.03 9.55
#